data_AF-A0A2V9QXP4-F1
#
_entry.id   AF-A0A2V9QXP4-F1
#
_cell.length_a   1.000
_cell.length_b   1.000
_cell.length_c   1.000
_cell.angle_alpha   90.00
_cell.angle_beta   90.00
_cell.angle_gamma   90.00
#
_symmetry.space_group_name_H-M   'P 1'
#
loop_
_entity.id
_entity.type
_entity.pdbx_description
1 polymer ?
#
loop_
_entity_poly.entity_id
_entity_poly.type
_entity_poly.pdbx_seq_one_letter_code
_entity_poly.pdbx_strand_id
1 'polypeptide(L)'
;VALEKAWNQAYKMGDTKSLDAILDDHMVLINDDGSTQSKELFLASVRRSTSREEQVSPESMSVHVYGTTAIATGVFRAKGLDKGKPYTRRERFIDTWILKDGQWVCVGTNATPILH
;
A
#
# COMPACT_ATOMS: atom_id res chain seq x y z
N VAL A 1 -1.32 -11.39 -4.83
CA VAL A 1 0.15 -11.67 -4.72
C VAL A 1 0.97 -10.90 -5.75
N ALA A 2 0.78 -11.08 -7.07
CA ALA A 2 1.58 -10.35 -8.06
C ALA A 2 1.34 -8.83 -8.01
N LEU A 3 0.08 -8.41 -7.91
CA LEU A 3 -0.29 -6.99 -7.81
C LEU A 3 0.19 -6.34 -6.52
N GLU A 4 0.19 -7.06 -5.40
CA GLU A 4 0.81 -6.62 -4.14
C GLU A 4 2.31 -6.34 -4.30
N LYS A 5 3.04 -7.21 -5.03
CA LYS A 5 4.46 -6.97 -5.34
C LYS A 5 4.62 -5.77 -6.27
N ALA A 6 3.74 -5.61 -7.25
CA ALA A 6 3.74 -4.47 -8.16
C ALA A 6 3.49 -3.15 -7.42
N TRP A 7 2.54 -3.12 -6.48
CA TRP A 7 2.30 -1.99 -5.59
C TRP A 7 3.58 -1.60 -4.85
N ASN A 8 4.17 -2.53 -4.10
CA ASN A 8 5.36 -2.29 -3.30
C ASN A 8 6.52 -1.74 -4.15
N GLN A 9 6.73 -2.34 -5.33
CA GLN A 9 7.77 -1.89 -6.26
C GLN A 9 7.48 -0.49 -6.82
N ALA A 10 6.25 -0.23 -7.25
CA ALA A 10 5.86 1.05 -7.80
C ALA A 10 5.96 2.17 -6.75
N TYR A 11 5.50 1.90 -5.52
CA TYR A 11 5.65 2.81 -4.38
C TYR A 11 7.13 3.13 -4.11
N LYS A 12 7.98 2.10 -4.02
CA LYS A 12 9.43 2.26 -3.81
C LYS A 12 10.12 3.08 -4.91
N MET A 13 9.66 2.95 -6.15
CA MET A 13 10.23 3.66 -7.31
C MET A 13 9.60 5.05 -7.54
N GLY A 14 8.59 5.43 -6.76
CA GLY A 14 7.78 6.63 -7.04
C GLY A 14 7.02 6.53 -8.36
N ASP A 15 6.80 5.32 -8.89
CA ASP A 15 6.11 5.07 -10.15
C ASP A 15 4.60 5.19 -9.98
N THR A 16 4.15 6.43 -9.96
CA THR A 16 2.73 6.76 -9.83
C THR A 16 1.87 6.30 -11.01
N LYS A 17 2.45 5.98 -12.17
CA LYS A 17 1.68 5.45 -13.30
C LYS A 17 1.31 3.99 -13.06
N SER A 18 2.26 3.20 -12.56
CA SER A 18 1.99 1.81 -12.19
C SER A 18 1.03 1.71 -11.00
N LEU A 19 1.14 2.61 -10.01
CA LEU A 19 0.16 2.71 -8.93
C LEU A 19 -1.23 3.10 -9.48
N ASP A 20 -1.32 4.14 -10.30
CA ASP A 20 -2.58 4.58 -10.90
C ASP A 20 -3.33 3.44 -11.62
N ALA A 21 -2.61 2.57 -12.33
CA ALA A 21 -3.19 1.46 -13.09
C ALA A 21 -3.76 0.32 -12.22
N ILE A 22 -3.37 0.20 -10.95
CA ILE A 22 -3.83 -0.87 -10.04
C ILE A 22 -4.80 -0.37 -8.97
N LEU A 23 -5.07 0.94 -8.95
CA LEU A 23 -5.91 1.61 -7.97
C LEU A 23 -7.24 2.01 -8.59
N ASP A 24 -8.34 1.63 -7.95
CA ASP A 24 -9.65 2.15 -8.33
C ASP A 24 -9.75 3.64 -7.99
N ASP A 25 -10.45 4.42 -8.83
CA ASP A 25 -10.60 5.86 -8.64
C ASP A 25 -11.34 6.21 -7.33
N HIS A 26 -12.16 5.29 -6.82
CA HIS A 26 -12.88 5.45 -5.56
C HIS A 26 -12.22 4.72 -4.39
N MET A 27 -10.94 4.36 -4.51
CA MET A 27 -10.15 3.78 -3.42
C MET A 27 -10.23 4.65 -2.16
N VAL A 28 -10.38 3.99 -1.02
CA VAL A 28 -10.17 4.61 0.30
C VAL A 28 -8.86 4.11 0.90
N LEU A 29 -7.91 5.01 1.11
CA LEU A 29 -6.73 4.74 1.91
C LEU A 29 -6.93 5.28 3.33
N ILE A 30 -6.63 4.48 4.35
CA ILE A 30 -6.60 4.92 5.74
C ILE A 30 -5.14 4.94 6.20
N ASN A 31 -4.66 6.11 6.63
CA ASN A 31 -3.33 6.28 7.22
C ASN A 31 -3.25 5.67 8.63
N ASP A 32 -2.04 5.53 9.14
CA ASP A 32 -1.79 5.03 10.50
C ASP A 32 -2.39 5.91 11.60
N ASP A 33 -2.57 7.20 11.34
CA ASP A 33 -3.26 8.17 12.22
C ASP A 33 -4.80 8.14 12.11
N GLY A 34 -5.35 7.27 11.24
CA GLY A 34 -6.78 7.13 11.00
C GLY A 34 -7.38 8.15 10.03
N SER A 35 -6.59 9.08 9.49
CA SER A 35 -7.05 9.97 8.43
C SER A 35 -7.24 9.21 7.11
N THR A 36 -8.21 9.64 6.30
CA THR A 36 -8.49 9.04 4.99
C THR A 36 -7.85 9.83 3.85
N GLN A 37 -7.39 9.14 2.81
CA GLN A 37 -6.87 9.74 1.58
C GLN A 37 -7.55 9.16 0.33
N SER A 38 -7.79 10.03 -0.66
CA SER A 38 -8.19 9.61 -2.01
C SER A 38 -7.00 9.14 -2.83
N LYS A 39 -7.26 8.50 -3.97
CA LYS A 39 -6.25 8.11 -4.95
C LYS A 39 -5.39 9.29 -5.40
N GLU A 40 -6.00 10.42 -5.74
CA GLU A 40 -5.27 11.60 -6.22
C GLU A 40 -4.31 12.15 -5.17
N LEU A 41 -4.77 12.24 -3.91
CA LEU A 41 -3.94 12.71 -2.80
C LEU A 41 -2.80 11.74 -2.49
N PHE A 42 -3.06 10.44 -2.54
CA PHE A 42 -2.04 9.40 -2.38
C PHE A 42 -0.99 9.46 -3.50
N LEU A 43 -1.40 9.52 -4.77
CA LEU A 43 -0.45 9.63 -5.88
C LEU A 43 0.35 10.94 -5.82
N ALA A 44 -0.27 12.04 -5.40
CA ALA A 44 0.43 13.31 -5.18
C ALA A 44 1.46 13.20 -4.03
N SER A 45 1.15 12.47 -2.96
CA SER A 45 2.08 12.26 -1.84
C SER A 45 3.28 11.41 -2.26
N VAL A 46 3.06 10.37 -3.06
CA VAL A 46 4.13 9.53 -3.63
C VAL A 46 5.05 10.35 -4.54
N ARG A 47 4.51 11.24 -5.40
CA ARG A 47 5.33 12.13 -6.25
C ARG A 47 6.16 13.13 -5.45
N ARG A 48 5.60 13.66 -4.36
CA ARG A 48 6.25 14.68 -3.52
C ARG A 48 7.23 14.07 -2.52
N SER A 49 7.05 12.79 -2.19
CA SER A 49 7.89 12.05 -1.25
C SER A 49 9.37 12.14 -1.64
N THR A 50 10.09 13.00 -0.92
CA THR A 50 11.55 12.91 -0.76
C THR A 50 11.92 11.92 0.35
N SER A 51 10.91 11.49 1.13
CA SER A 51 11.03 10.49 2.17
C SER A 51 11.40 9.16 1.52
N ARG A 52 12.63 8.73 1.79
CA ARG A 52 13.15 7.39 1.49
C ARG A 52 12.49 6.35 2.42
N GLU A 53 11.17 6.40 2.57
CA GLU A 53 10.47 5.31 3.23
C GLU A 53 10.52 4.10 2.32
N GLU A 54 11.51 3.26 2.56
CA GLU A 54 11.71 2.04 1.83
C GLU A 54 10.82 0.97 2.48
N GLN A 55 9.72 0.66 1.82
CA GLN A 55 9.00 -0.57 2.08
C GLN A 55 9.90 -1.74 1.65
N VAL A 56 10.35 -2.48 2.65
CA VAL A 56 11.08 -3.74 2.46
C VAL A 56 10.04 -4.82 2.20
N SER A 57 10.37 -5.75 1.30
CA SER A 57 9.52 -6.88 0.90
C SER A 57 8.71 -7.47 2.06
N PRO A 58 7.43 -7.83 1.83
CA PRO A 58 6.58 -8.40 2.86
C PRO A 58 7.25 -9.59 3.54
N GLU A 59 7.31 -9.57 4.87
CA GLU A 59 7.75 -10.70 5.70
C GLU A 59 6.78 -11.88 5.57
N SER A 60 5.49 -11.57 5.42
CA SER A 60 4.42 -12.53 5.22
C SER A 60 3.30 -11.89 4.41
N MET A 61 2.56 -12.72 3.66
CA MET A 61 1.36 -12.31 2.94
C MET A 61 0.40 -13.49 2.82
N SER A 62 -0.88 -13.23 3.03
CA SER A 62 -1.99 -14.16 2.77
C SER A 62 -3.04 -13.46 1.92
N VAL A 63 -3.69 -14.22 1.02
CA VAL A 63 -4.77 -13.72 0.18
C VAL A 63 -5.95 -14.67 0.30
N HIS A 64 -7.12 -14.12 0.62
CA HIS A 64 -8.39 -14.83 0.62
C HIS A 64 -9.29 -14.27 -0.48
N VAL A 65 -9.86 -15.14 -1.31
CA VAL A 65 -10.72 -14.74 -2.44
C VAL A 65 -12.17 -15.10 -2.14
N TYR A 66 -13.06 -14.14 -2.33
CA TYR A 66 -14.50 -14.21 -2.13
C TYR A 66 -15.19 -13.81 -3.44
N GLY A 67 -15.39 -14.77 -4.35
CA GLY A 67 -15.93 -14.50 -5.68
C GLY A 67 -15.04 -13.53 -6.47
N THR A 68 -15.55 -12.33 -6.73
CA THR A 68 -14.83 -11.24 -7.43
C THR A 68 -14.14 -10.26 -6.48
N THR A 69 -14.06 -10.56 -5.19
CA THR A 69 -13.33 -9.76 -4.20
C THR A 69 -12.15 -10.56 -3.65
N ALA A 70 -11.03 -9.92 -3.35
CA ALA A 70 -9.91 -10.53 -2.67
C ALA A 70 -9.44 -9.64 -1.51
N ILE A 71 -9.15 -10.25 -0.38
CA ILE A 71 -8.55 -9.59 0.79
C ILE A 71 -7.13 -10.08 0.91
N ALA A 72 -6.18 -9.18 0.69
CA ALA A 72 -4.78 -9.41 0.94
C ALA A 72 -4.42 -8.84 2.31
N THR A 73 -3.64 -9.58 3.07
CA THR A 73 -3.09 -9.14 4.35
C THR A 73 -1.65 -9.56 4.44
N GLY A 74 -0.86 -8.86 5.24
CA GLY A 74 0.51 -9.26 5.47
C GLY A 74 1.24 -8.33 6.41
N VAL A 75 2.54 -8.56 6.51
CA VAL A 75 3.45 -7.74 7.30
C VAL A 75 4.59 -7.30 6.42
N PHE A 76 4.94 -6.02 6.45
CA PHE A 76 6.15 -5.50 5.80
C PHE A 76 7.00 -4.70 6.80
N ARG A 77 8.27 -4.47 6.46
CA ARG A 77 9.13 -3.55 7.21
C ARG A 77 9.22 -2.23 6.47
N ALA A 78 8.91 -1.14 7.14
CA ALA A 78 9.20 0.19 6.65
C ALA A 78 10.51 0.68 7.27
N LYS A 79 11.41 1.21 6.43
CA LYS A 79 12.62 1.91 6.86
C LYS A 79 12.54 3.34 6.38
N GLY A 80 12.87 4.29 7.24
CA GLY A 80 12.88 5.70 6.85
C GLY A 80 13.74 6.55 7.76
N LEU A 81 13.62 7.85 7.59
CA LEU A 81 14.22 8.85 8.46
C LEU A 81 13.08 9.64 9.12
N ASP A 82 13.07 9.68 10.45
CA ASP A 82 12.24 10.60 11.22
C ASP A 82 13.14 11.65 11.87
N LYS A 83 12.96 12.92 11.49
CA LYS A 83 13.80 14.05 11.96
C LYS A 83 15.31 13.75 11.86
N GLY A 84 15.71 13.08 10.77
CA GLY A 84 17.10 12.69 10.50
C GLY A 84 17.59 11.42 11.23
N LYS A 85 16.78 10.81 12.09
CA LYS A 85 17.10 9.53 12.75
C LYS A 85 16.55 8.36 11.94
N PRO A 86 17.35 7.34 11.63
CA PRO A 86 16.86 6.14 10.96
C PRO A 86 15.91 5.38 11.88
N TYR A 87 14.82 4.88 11.30
CA TYR A 87 13.91 3.94 11.96
C TYR A 87 13.72 2.70 11.12
N THR A 88 13.31 1.61 11.77
CA THR A 88 12.73 0.43 11.12
C THR A 88 11.52 0.02 11.93
N ARG A 89 10.35 -0.03 11.28
CA ARG A 89 9.09 -0.43 11.91
C ARG A 89 8.45 -1.56 11.11
N ARG A 90 7.66 -2.39 11.80
CA ARG A 90 6.85 -3.42 11.16
C ARG A 90 5.43 -2.90 11.06
N GLU A 91 4.86 -3.07 9.88
CA GLU A 91 3.52 -2.64 9.54
C GLU A 91 2.69 -3.86 9.19
N ARG A 92 1.44 -3.91 9.65
CA ARG A 92 0.45 -4.86 9.17
C ARG A 92 -0.48 -4.17 8.21
N PHE A 93 -0.67 -4.77 7.04
CA PHE A 93 -1.57 -4.22 6.04
C PHE A 93 -2.79 -5.10 5.79
N ILE A 94 -3.83 -4.44 5.30
CA ILE A 94 -4.99 -5.05 4.67
C ILE A 94 -5.34 -4.27 3.41
N ASP A 95 -5.39 -4.99 2.29
CA ASP A 95 -5.78 -4.45 0.99
C ASP A 95 -6.96 -5.24 0.45
N THR A 96 -7.99 -4.50 0.03
CA THR A 96 -9.21 -5.03 -0.57
C THR A 96 -9.17 -4.78 -2.06
N TRP A 97 -9.28 -5.87 -2.82
CA TRP A 97 -9.24 -5.87 -4.27
C TRP A 97 -10.57 -6.35 -4.82
N ILE A 98 -10.98 -5.79 -5.96
CA ILE A 98 -12.12 -6.28 -6.74
C ILE A 98 -11.71 -6.57 -8.18
N LEU A 99 -12.33 -7.58 -8.80
CA LEU A 99 -12.21 -7.85 -10.22
C LEU A 99 -13.23 -6.99 -10.98
N LYS A 100 -12.74 -5.93 -11.63
CA LYS A 100 -13.52 -4.96 -12.40
C LYS A 100 -13.07 -5.03 -13.87
N ASP A 101 -14.00 -5.31 -14.78
CA ASP A 101 -13.74 -5.37 -16.23
C ASP A 101 -12.57 -6.30 -16.61
N GLY A 102 -12.43 -7.43 -15.91
CA GLY A 102 -11.36 -8.41 -16.14
C GLY A 102 -10.01 -8.05 -15.52
N GLN A 103 -9.91 -6.93 -14.80
CA GLN A 103 -8.71 -6.48 -14.10
C GLN A 103 -8.96 -6.35 -12.59
N TRP A 104 -7.99 -6.79 -11.80
CA TRP A 104 -8.03 -6.55 -10.36
C TRP A 104 -7.56 -5.13 -10.04
N VAL A 105 -8.35 -4.41 -9.24
CA VAL A 105 -8.04 -3.07 -8.74
C VAL A 105 -8.22 -3.01 -7.23
N CYS A 106 -7.33 -2.29 -6.53
CA CYS A 106 -7.44 -2.07 -5.10
C CYS A 106 -8.46 -0.96 -4.83
N VAL A 107 -9.41 -1.22 -3.94
CA VAL A 107 -10.51 -0.31 -3.56
C VAL A 107 -10.43 0.15 -2.11
N GLY A 108 -9.58 -0.48 -1.30
CA GLY A 108 -9.42 -0.12 0.09
C GLY A 108 -8.08 -0.60 0.61
N THR A 109 -7.34 0.26 1.31
CA THR A 109 -6.03 -0.09 1.86
C THR A 109 -5.82 0.59 3.20
N ASN A 110 -5.15 -0.12 4.10
CA ASN A 110 -4.66 0.41 5.37
C ASN A 110 -3.40 -0.33 5.80
N ALA A 111 -2.48 0.40 6.42
CA ALA A 111 -1.36 -0.16 7.14
C ALA A 111 -1.31 0.42 8.56
N THR A 112 -1.00 -0.42 9.54
CA THR A 112 -0.90 -0.04 10.96
C THR A 112 0.38 -0.56 11.61
N PRO A 113 1.01 0.23 12.48
CA PRO A 113 2.20 -0.21 13.20
C PRO A 113 1.92 -1.41 14.10
N ILE A 114 2.83 -2.39 14.08
CA ILE A 114 2.84 -3.49 15.05
C ILE A 114 3.68 -3.05 16.25
N LEU A 115 3.02 -2.75 17.37
CA LEU A 115 3.67 -2.21 18.58
C LEU A 115 4.16 -3.26 19.59
N HIS A 116 3.60 -4.48 19.53
CA HIS A 116 3.88 -5.58 20.46
C HIS A 116 4.03 -6.90 19.72
#